data_AF-A0AA37V5X1-F1
#
_entry.id   AF-A0AA37V5X1-F1
#
_cell.length_a   1.000
_cell.length_b   1.000
_cell.length_c   1.000
_cell.angle_alpha   90.00
_cell.angle_beta   90.00
_cell.angle_gamma   90.00
#
_symmetry.space_group_name_H-M   'P 1'
#
loop_
_entity.id
_entity.type
_entity.pdbx_description
1 polymer ?
#
loop_
_entity_poly.entity_id
_entity_poly.type
_entity_poly.pdbx_seq_one_letter_code
_entity_poly.pdbx_strand_id
1 'polypeptide(L)'
;MSRLLSTIAIALVLSVASASAHDEEPTQETCDAAVAEARALAASLPADDVSRYFAERDIQQALVEAGNGEFDDCVEKAEQAALEVRERPHSLKPGERLNILRADELPPR
;
A
#
# COMPACT_ATOMS: atom_id res chain seq x y z
N MET A 1 15.55 -62.35 -6.91
CA MET A 1 15.56 -61.01 -6.26
C MET A 1 15.08 -60.01 -7.30
N SER A 2 13.77 -59.80 -7.40
CA SER A 2 13.06 -58.59 -6.91
C SER A 2 13.61 -57.31 -7.56
N ARG A 3 13.06 -56.90 -8.71
CA ARG A 3 12.09 -55.78 -8.86
C ARG A 3 12.58 -54.48 -8.22
N LEU A 4 12.79 -53.45 -9.04
CA LEU A 4 12.34 -52.06 -8.84
C LEU A 4 12.97 -51.16 -9.92
N LEU A 5 12.34 -51.09 -11.10
CA LEU A 5 12.50 -49.97 -12.02
C LEU A 5 11.27 -49.08 -11.80
N SER A 6 11.41 -48.09 -10.94
CA SER A 6 10.38 -47.07 -10.70
C SER A 6 10.34 -46.12 -11.89
N THR A 7 9.31 -46.27 -12.71
CA THR A 7 8.93 -45.34 -13.76
C THR A 7 8.43 -44.04 -13.13
N ILE A 8 9.11 -42.93 -13.41
CA ILE A 8 8.59 -41.57 -13.21
C ILE A 8 8.05 -41.12 -14.58
N ALA A 9 6.75 -40.85 -14.68
CA ALA A 9 6.18 -40.08 -15.77
C ALA A 9 5.02 -39.24 -15.23
N ILE A 10 5.34 -37.96 -15.12
CA ILE A 10 4.60 -36.78 -14.74
C ILE A 10 3.20 -36.72 -15.39
N ALA A 11 2.14 -36.61 -14.58
CA ALA A 11 0.84 -36.11 -15.02
C ALA A 11 0.67 -34.69 -14.47
N LEU A 12 1.21 -33.71 -15.21
CA LEU A 12 1.00 -32.30 -14.94
C LEU A 12 -0.35 -31.91 -15.56
N VAL A 13 -1.43 -32.07 -14.81
CA VAL A 13 -2.73 -31.50 -15.18
C VAL A 13 -2.62 -29.99 -14.95
N LEU A 14 -2.26 -29.23 -15.99
CA LEU A 14 -2.50 -27.78 -16.01
C LEU A 14 -4.01 -27.56 -16.18
N SER A 15 -4.72 -27.56 -15.07
CA SER A 15 -6.04 -26.93 -14.96
C SER A 15 -5.87 -25.68 -14.10
N VAL A 16 -5.66 -24.53 -14.74
CA VAL A 16 -6.25 -23.24 -14.35
C VAL A 16 -6.22 -22.34 -15.59
N ALA A 17 -7.17 -22.53 -16.51
CA ALA A 17 -7.63 -21.43 -17.35
C ALA A 17 -8.71 -20.69 -16.56
N SER A 18 -8.27 -19.86 -15.59
CA SER A 18 -9.11 -18.84 -14.96
C SER A 18 -8.60 -17.49 -15.44
N ALA A 19 -8.70 -17.27 -16.75
CA ALA A 19 -8.75 -15.93 -17.30
C ALA A 19 -10.21 -15.46 -17.23
N SER A 20 -10.40 -14.18 -16.93
CA SER A 20 -11.65 -13.44 -16.69
C SER A 20 -12.19 -13.44 -15.25
N ALA A 21 -11.39 -12.96 -14.31
CA ALA A 21 -11.89 -11.83 -13.54
C ALA A 21 -11.57 -10.61 -14.40
N HIS A 22 -12.59 -9.91 -14.90
CA HIS A 22 -12.37 -8.49 -15.18
C HIS A 22 -12.03 -7.91 -13.81
N ASP A 23 -10.79 -7.44 -13.60
CA ASP A 23 -10.52 -6.50 -12.52
C ASP A 23 -11.39 -5.28 -12.86
N GLU A 24 -12.56 -5.23 -12.23
CA GLU A 24 -13.47 -4.11 -12.35
C GLU A 24 -12.73 -2.91 -11.76
N GLU A 25 -12.59 -1.84 -12.54
CA GLU A 25 -11.88 -0.65 -12.08
C GLU A 25 -12.48 -0.18 -10.74
N PRO A 26 -11.65 0.12 -9.73
CA PRO A 26 -12.13 0.62 -8.45
C PRO A 26 -13.08 1.81 -8.63
N THR A 27 -14.13 1.83 -7.81
CA THR A 27 -15.09 2.94 -7.82
C THR A 27 -14.68 4.01 -6.82
N GLN A 28 -15.35 5.17 -6.90
CA GLN A 28 -15.23 6.20 -5.86
C GLN A 28 -15.53 5.64 -4.46
N GLU A 29 -16.55 4.78 -4.31
CA GLU A 29 -16.91 4.18 -3.02
C GLU A 29 -15.78 3.29 -2.50
N THR A 30 -15.12 2.53 -3.38
CA THR A 30 -13.96 1.70 -3.05
C THR A 30 -12.80 2.57 -2.54
N CYS A 31 -12.49 3.65 -3.26
CA CYS A 31 -11.46 4.62 -2.88
C CYS A 31 -11.79 5.29 -1.52
N ASP A 32 -13.02 5.76 -1.33
CA ASP A 32 -13.45 6.40 -0.08
C ASP A 32 -13.31 5.45 1.13
N ALA A 33 -13.66 4.18 0.95
CA ALA A 33 -13.49 3.15 1.98
C ALA A 33 -12.00 2.90 2.32
N ALA A 34 -11.15 2.76 1.30
CA ALA A 34 -9.72 2.57 1.48
C ALA A 34 -9.07 3.77 2.19
N VAL A 35 -9.43 5.00 1.78
CA VAL A 35 -8.95 6.23 2.43
C VAL A 35 -9.42 6.30 3.89
N ALA A 36 -10.67 5.92 4.18
CA ALA A 36 -11.18 5.90 5.56
C ALA A 36 -10.42 4.90 6.45
N GLU A 37 -10.14 3.70 5.93
CA GLU A 37 -9.33 2.69 6.62
C GLU A 37 -7.90 3.20 6.88
N ALA A 38 -7.23 3.72 5.85
CA ALA A 38 -5.88 4.27 5.97
C ALA A 38 -5.81 5.40 7.00
N ARG A 39 -6.82 6.29 7.04
CA ARG A 39 -6.92 7.35 8.06
C ARG A 39 -7.07 6.79 9.47
N ALA A 40 -7.87 5.75 9.65
CA ALA A 40 -8.04 5.10 10.95
C ALA A 40 -6.72 4.44 11.42
N LEU A 41 -6.01 3.77 10.51
CA LEU A 41 -4.69 3.20 10.78
C LEU A 41 -3.68 4.29 11.15
N ALA A 42 -3.56 5.35 10.36
CA ALA A 42 -2.64 6.46 10.65
C ALA A 42 -2.94 7.13 12.00
N ALA A 43 -4.22 7.31 12.34
CA ALA A 43 -4.65 7.89 13.61
C ALA A 43 -4.32 7.01 14.83
N SER A 44 -3.99 5.73 14.65
CA SER A 44 -3.55 4.85 15.72
C SER A 44 -2.11 5.14 16.20
N LEU A 45 -1.33 5.87 15.41
CA LEU A 45 0.03 6.29 15.74
C LEU A 45 0.06 7.72 16.35
N PRO A 46 1.07 8.02 17.20
CA PRO A 46 1.31 9.39 17.67
C PRO A 46 1.46 10.38 16.51
N ALA A 47 1.02 11.63 16.71
CA ALA A 47 1.05 12.66 15.66
C ALA A 47 2.48 13.03 15.19
N ASP A 48 3.49 12.77 16.02
CA ASP A 48 4.91 12.98 15.71
C ASP A 48 5.62 11.71 15.24
N ASP A 49 4.88 10.62 15.03
CA ASP A 49 5.42 9.38 14.48
C ASP A 49 5.75 9.53 13.00
N VAL A 50 6.95 9.12 12.60
CA VAL A 50 7.41 9.28 11.21
C VAL A 50 6.61 8.44 10.23
N SER A 51 6.22 7.22 10.62
CA SER A 51 5.38 6.37 9.78
C SER A 51 4.01 6.99 9.57
N ARG A 52 3.46 7.65 10.59
CA ARG A 52 2.21 8.40 10.44
C ARG A 52 2.34 9.56 9.46
N TYR A 53 3.45 10.30 9.50
CA TYR A 53 3.67 11.40 8.57
C TYR A 53 3.65 10.94 7.10
N PHE A 54 4.35 9.84 6.77
CA PHE A 54 4.35 9.30 5.41
C PHE A 54 2.99 8.73 5.02
N ALA A 55 2.31 8.02 5.93
CA ALA A 55 0.94 7.55 5.70
C ALA A 55 -0.04 8.71 5.41
N GLU A 56 0.02 9.80 6.18
CA GLU A 56 -0.84 10.96 5.97
C GLU A 56 -0.55 11.65 4.62
N ARG A 57 0.69 11.66 4.15
CA ARG A 57 1.08 12.16 2.83
C ARG A 57 0.48 11.29 1.71
N ASP A 58 0.58 9.98 1.81
CA ASP A 58 0.02 9.07 0.81
C ASP A 58 -1.52 9.14 0.79
N ILE A 59 -2.17 9.32 1.95
CA ILE A 59 -3.60 9.63 2.03
C ILE A 59 -3.94 10.94 1.29
N GLN A 60 -3.14 12.00 1.43
CA GLN A 60 -3.39 13.24 0.67
C GLN A 60 -3.23 13.01 -0.84
N GLN A 61 -2.26 12.20 -1.26
CA GLN A 61 -2.11 11.84 -2.66
C GLN A 61 -3.33 11.06 -3.16
N ALA A 62 -3.82 10.08 -2.40
CA ALA A 62 -5.02 9.32 -2.75
C ALA A 62 -6.23 10.23 -3.02
N LEU A 63 -6.43 11.26 -2.19
CA LEU A 63 -7.49 12.24 -2.37
C LEU A 63 -7.32 13.12 -3.63
N VAL A 64 -6.07 13.40 -4.02
CA VAL A 64 -5.79 14.11 -5.27
C VAL A 64 -6.17 13.25 -6.47
N GLU A 65 -5.79 11.97 -6.46
CA GLU A 65 -6.12 11.04 -7.55
C GLU A 65 -7.64 10.81 -7.67
N ALA A 66 -8.31 10.62 -6.54
CA ALA A 66 -9.77 10.57 -6.50
C ALA A 66 -10.43 11.83 -7.08
N GLY A 67 -9.85 13.01 -6.80
CA GLY A 67 -10.30 14.29 -7.35
C GLY A 67 -10.09 14.42 -8.87
N ASN A 68 -9.15 13.66 -9.44
CA ASN A 68 -8.89 13.57 -10.87
C ASN A 68 -9.73 12.48 -11.56
N GLY A 69 -10.42 11.64 -10.79
CA GLY A 69 -11.18 10.48 -11.29
C GLY A 69 -10.36 9.20 -11.42
N GLU A 70 -9.12 9.19 -10.93
CA GLU A 70 -8.21 8.03 -10.97
C GLU A 70 -8.38 7.22 -9.66
N PHE A 71 -9.36 6.31 -9.65
CA PHE A 71 -9.76 5.59 -8.44
C PHE A 71 -8.87 4.38 -8.11
N ASP A 72 -8.25 3.76 -9.11
CA ASP A 72 -7.23 2.74 -8.92
C ASP A 72 -5.97 3.31 -8.26
N ASP A 73 -5.48 4.45 -8.76
CA ASP A 73 -4.36 5.18 -8.15
C ASP A 73 -4.72 5.68 -6.73
N CYS A 74 -5.97 6.11 -6.50
CA CYS A 74 -6.44 6.41 -5.15
C CYS A 74 -6.29 5.20 -4.22
N VAL A 75 -6.81 4.04 -4.63
CA VAL A 75 -6.75 2.82 -3.81
C VAL A 75 -5.30 2.41 -3.58
N GLU A 76 -4.44 2.44 -4.60
CA GLU A 76 -3.01 2.13 -4.46
C GLU A 76 -2.34 3.03 -3.41
N LYS A 77 -2.61 4.34 -3.45
CA LYS A 77 -2.04 5.30 -2.49
C LYS A 77 -2.60 5.10 -1.08
N ALA A 78 -3.88 4.77 -0.94
CA ALA A 78 -4.47 4.44 0.36
C ALA A 78 -3.88 3.14 0.94
N GLU A 79 -3.62 2.12 0.12
CA GLU A 79 -2.94 0.89 0.53
C GLU A 79 -1.49 1.15 0.94
N GLN A 80 -0.76 1.98 0.18
CA GLN A 80 0.59 2.39 0.55
C GLN A 80 0.61 3.08 1.91
N ALA A 81 -0.35 3.96 2.19
CA ALA A 81 -0.49 4.59 3.51
C ALA A 81 -0.73 3.56 4.64
N ALA A 82 -1.53 2.52 4.38
CA ALA A 82 -1.73 1.44 5.34
C ALA A 82 -0.43 0.65 5.59
N LEU A 83 0.39 0.43 4.56
CA LEU A 83 1.70 -0.22 4.68
C LEU A 83 2.69 0.62 5.49
N GLU A 84 2.71 1.95 5.32
CA GLU A 84 3.54 2.85 6.14
C GLU A 84 3.29 2.67 7.64
N VAL A 85 2.01 2.56 8.02
CA VAL A 85 1.60 2.33 9.41
C VAL A 85 1.96 0.93 9.90
N ARG A 86 1.70 -0.10 9.09
CA ARG A 86 1.85 -1.51 9.48
C ARG A 86 3.31 -1.93 9.58
N GLU A 87 4.09 -1.61 8.56
CA GLU A 87 5.47 -2.10 8.42
C GLU A 87 6.47 -1.16 9.10
N ARG A 88 6.07 0.09 9.37
CA ARG A 88 6.89 1.14 9.99
C ARG A 88 8.31 1.18 9.41
N PRO A 89 8.46 1.37 8.08
CA PRO A 89 9.74 1.24 7.40
C PRO A 89 10.73 2.36 7.75
N HIS A 90 10.24 3.43 8.37
CA HIS A 90 11.01 4.61 8.74
C HIS A 90 11.29 4.63 10.25
N SER A 91 12.53 4.92 10.62
CA SER A 91 12.92 5.15 12.01
C SER A 91 13.91 6.30 12.10
N LEU A 92 13.77 7.10 13.15
CA LEU A 92 14.72 8.14 13.52
C LEU A 92 15.57 7.64 14.68
N LYS A 93 16.86 7.96 14.67
CA LYS A 93 17.72 7.71 15.82
C LYS A 93 17.30 8.62 16.99
N PRO A 94 17.66 8.27 18.24
CA PRO A 94 17.43 9.16 19.37
C PRO A 94 18.01 10.56 19.11
N GLY A 95 17.16 11.59 19.21
CA GLY A 95 17.52 12.98 18.99
C GLY A 95 17.39 13.47 17.53
N GLU A 96 17.17 12.59 16.56
CA GLU A 96 16.82 13.00 15.19
C GLU A 96 15.35 13.44 15.12
N ARG A 97 15.06 14.39 14.25
CA ARG A 97 13.70 14.84 13.94
C ARG A 97 13.57 15.00 12.43
N LEU A 98 12.42 14.64 11.89
CA LEU A 98 12.09 14.98 10.52
C LEU A 98 11.74 16.46 10.46
N ASN A 99 12.53 17.25 9.72
CA ASN A 99 12.22 18.66 9.52
C ASN A 99 11.26 18.80 8.34
N ILE A 100 9.98 18.97 8.64
CA ILE A 100 8.94 19.19 7.64
C ILE A 100 8.86 20.69 7.39
N LEU A 101 9.22 21.10 6.18
CA LEU A 101 9.13 22.50 5.77
C LEU A 101 7.68 22.92 5.66
N ARG A 102 7.38 24.13 6.15
CA ARG A 102 6.10 24.80 5.88
C ARG A 102 6.05 25.25 4.42
N ALA A 103 4.84 25.52 3.94
CA ALA A 103 4.62 25.98 2.56
C ALA A 103 5.37 27.29 2.21
N ASP A 104 5.71 28.11 3.21
CA ASP A 104 6.46 29.36 3.06
C ASP A 104 7.99 29.21 3.21
N GLU A 105 8.48 28.01 3.52
CA GLU A 105 9.89 27.73 3.75
C GLU A 105 10.57 27.14 2.51
N LEU A 106 11.83 27.54 2.27
CA LEU A 106 12.68 26.97 1.23
C LEU A 106 13.69 25.99 1.83
N PRO A 107 14.03 24.89 1.11
CA PRO A 107 15.07 23.99 1.57
C PRO A 107 16.43 24.70 1.63
N PRO A 108 17.30 24.36 2.60
CA PRO A 108 18.67 24.87 2.64
C PRO A 108 19.42 24.48 1.36
N ARG A 109 20.23 25.41 0.83
CA ARG A 109 21.06 25.20 -0.37
C ARG A 109 22.33 24.43 -0.08
#